data_AF-A0A0Q0VWL8-F1
#
_entry.id   AF-A0A0Q0VWL8-F1
#
_cell.length_a   1.000
_cell.length_b   1.000
_cell.length_c   1.000
_cell.angle_alpha   90.00
_cell.angle_beta   90.00
_cell.angle_gamma   90.00
#
_symmetry.space_group_name_H-M   'P 1'
#
loop_
_entity.id
_entity.type
_entity.pdbx_description
1 polymer ?
#
loop_
_entity_poly.entity_id
_entity_poly.type
_entity_poly.pdbx_seq_one_letter_code
_entity_poly.pdbx_strand_id
1 'polypeptide(L)'
;MEDDFSGLTKRMYLVVSGNMSTPLFIGVVLLSVLFGLDVATTTMVLSLGGMEGNVLMSGIAQFPFLHLLIKGITMIAITLIVRWADTIVRGIGLYPLSLAIIVYAIAVANNVGVLLLLRG
;
A
#
# COMPACT_ATOMS: atom_id res chain seq x y z
N MET A 1 20.46 -13.81 27.97
CA MET A 1 19.29 -12.97 27.69
C MET A 1 19.67 -11.59 27.12
N GLU A 2 20.89 -11.08 27.36
CA GLU A 2 21.34 -9.79 26.78
C GLU A 2 21.61 -9.81 25.27
N ASP A 3 21.98 -10.96 24.68
CA ASP A 3 22.32 -11.04 23.25
C ASP A 3 21.14 -10.76 22.30
N ASP A 4 19.92 -11.16 22.69
CA ASP A 4 18.74 -11.10 21.83
C ASP A 4 18.19 -9.67 21.67
N PHE A 5 18.27 -8.88 22.75
CA PHE A 5 17.82 -7.47 22.73
C PHE A 5 18.74 -6.58 21.90
N SER A 6 20.05 -6.87 21.88
CA SER A 6 21.02 -6.20 21.00
C SER A 6 20.79 -6.51 19.52
N GLY A 7 20.36 -7.75 19.22
CA GLY A 7 20.03 -8.19 17.87
C GLY A 7 18.79 -7.48 17.32
N LEU A 8 17.75 -7.35 18.14
CA LEU A 8 16.50 -6.65 17.80
C LEU A 8 16.72 -5.16 17.52
N THR A 9 17.46 -4.47 18.39
CA THR A 9 17.78 -3.04 18.20
C THR A 9 18.60 -2.79 16.93
N LYS A 10 19.58 -3.66 16.65
CA LYS A 10 20.35 -3.59 15.39
C LYS A 10 19.49 -3.81 14.15
N ARG A 11 18.51 -4.73 14.20
CA ARG A 11 17.56 -4.97 13.09
C ARG A 11 16.62 -3.79 12.89
N MET A 12 16.09 -3.19 13.95
CA MET A 12 15.26 -1.99 13.85
C MET A 12 16.03 -0.82 13.22
N TYR A 13 17.29 -0.63 13.61
CA TYR A 13 18.14 0.38 12.98
C TYR A 13 18.28 0.13 11.48
N LEU A 14 18.61 -1.10 11.07
CA LEU A 14 18.75 -1.46 9.65
C LEU A 14 17.45 -1.27 8.84
N VAL A 15 16.29 -1.50 9.43
CA VAL A 15 14.99 -1.26 8.77
C VAL A 15 14.77 0.22 8.49
N VAL A 16 15.20 1.11 9.38
CA VAL A 16 15.01 2.56 9.25
C VAL A 16 16.12 3.20 8.40
N SER A 17 17.38 2.89 8.69
CA SER A 17 18.57 3.55 8.11
C SER A 17 19.20 2.80 6.94
N GLY A 18 18.87 1.52 6.74
CA GLY A 18 19.45 0.70 5.67
C GLY A 18 18.97 1.13 4.28
N ASN A 19 19.75 0.82 3.24
CA ASN A 19 19.34 0.99 1.85
C ASN A 19 18.36 -0.12 1.45
N MET A 20 17.32 0.26 0.72
CA MET A 20 16.39 -0.71 0.13
C MET A 20 17.01 -1.32 -1.14
N SER A 21 16.80 -2.62 -1.38
CA SER A 21 17.20 -3.21 -2.65
C SER A 21 16.37 -2.59 -3.80
N THR A 22 16.99 -2.44 -4.98
CA THR A 22 16.32 -1.88 -6.17
C THR A 22 14.95 -2.51 -6.49
N PRO A 23 14.77 -3.85 -6.47
CA PRO A 23 13.46 -4.44 -6.77
C PRO A 23 12.41 -4.11 -5.69
N LEU A 24 12.79 -4.05 -4.41
CA LEU A 24 11.90 -3.62 -3.35
C LEU A 24 11.51 -2.14 -3.50
N PHE A 25 12.47 -1.29 -3.85
CA PHE A 25 12.21 0.13 -4.08
C PHE A 25 11.22 0.33 -5.22
N ILE A 26 11.44 -0.34 -6.36
CA ILE A 26 10.52 -0.30 -7.50
C ILE A 26 9.13 -0.79 -7.08
N GLY A 27 9.04 -1.89 -6.34
CA GLY A 27 7.75 -2.41 -5.87
C GLY A 27 7.01 -1.44 -4.93
N VAL A 28 7.73 -0.76 -4.03
CA VAL A 28 7.13 0.27 -3.16
C VAL A 28 6.65 1.47 -3.97
N VAL A 29 7.41 1.91 -4.98
CA VAL A 29 6.98 2.99 -5.90
C VAL A 29 5.73 2.57 -6.67
N LEU A 30 5.68 1.35 -7.22
CA LEU A 30 4.51 0.83 -7.91
C LEU A 30 3.28 0.77 -6.99
N LEU A 31 3.46 0.30 -5.76
CA LEU A 31 2.40 0.28 -4.75
C LEU A 31 1.91 1.70 -4.43
N SER A 32 2.81 2.68 -4.36
CA SER A 32 2.48 4.10 -4.14
C SER A 32 1.60 4.65 -5.27
N VAL A 33 1.95 4.33 -6.52
CA VAL A 33 1.18 4.74 -7.69
C VAL A 33 -0.21 4.09 -7.66
N LEU A 34 -0.30 2.80 -7.35
CA LEU A 34 -1.59 2.10 -7.20
C LEU A 34 -2.46 2.71 -6.10
N PHE A 35 -1.86 3.16 -5.00
CA PHE A 35 -2.59 3.82 -3.92
C PHE A 35 -3.17 5.15 -4.38
N GLY A 36 -2.38 5.96 -5.09
CA GLY A 36 -2.82 7.22 -5.67
C GLY A 36 -3.92 7.03 -6.71
N LEU A 37 -3.76 6.05 -7.61
CA LEU A 37 -4.77 5.70 -8.62
C LEU A 37 -6.09 5.31 -7.97
N ASP A 38 -6.05 4.45 -6.96
CA ASP A 38 -7.27 4.00 -6.29
C ASP A 38 -8.03 5.17 -5.63
N VAL A 39 -7.33 6.05 -4.91
CA VAL A 39 -7.95 7.26 -4.32
C VAL A 39 -8.55 8.14 -5.40
N ALA A 40 -7.84 8.35 -6.51
CA ALA A 40 -8.32 9.15 -7.63
C ALA A 40 -9.58 8.53 -8.26
N THR A 41 -9.54 7.23 -8.56
CA THR A 41 -10.66 6.51 -9.19
C THR A 41 -11.88 6.45 -8.28
N THR A 42 -11.70 6.17 -6.98
CA THR A 42 -12.79 6.20 -6.00
C THR A 42 -13.41 7.60 -5.90
N THR A 43 -12.58 8.65 -5.83
CA THR A 43 -13.08 10.03 -5.76
C THR A 43 -13.90 10.38 -7.01
N MET A 44 -13.45 9.95 -8.18
CA MET A 44 -14.19 10.16 -9.43
C MET A 44 -15.51 9.36 -9.47
N VAL A 45 -15.49 8.08 -9.07
CA VAL A 45 -16.70 7.23 -9.00
C VAL A 45 -17.75 7.87 -8.08
N LEU A 46 -17.35 8.33 -6.90
CA LEU A 46 -18.25 9.02 -5.96
C LEU A 46 -18.76 10.35 -6.53
N SER A 47 -17.92 11.11 -7.24
CA SER A 47 -18.34 12.37 -7.86
C SER A 47 -19.38 12.20 -8.98
N LEU A 48 -19.44 11.01 -9.59
CA LEU A 48 -20.41 10.64 -10.62
C LEU A 48 -21.67 9.97 -10.05
N GLY A 49 -21.81 9.92 -8.72
CA GLY A 49 -22.96 9.28 -8.06
C GLY A 49 -22.84 7.76 -7.91
N GLY A 50 -21.67 7.19 -8.19
CA GLY A 50 -21.36 5.79 -7.87
C GLY A 50 -21.21 5.56 -6.37
N MET A 51 -21.21 4.29 -5.96
CA MET A 51 -21.01 3.90 -4.55
C MET A 51 -19.66 3.19 -4.37
N GLU A 52 -19.04 3.42 -3.22
CA GLU A 52 -17.85 2.69 -2.79
C GLU A 52 -18.19 1.20 -2.58
N GLY A 53 -17.49 0.31 -3.28
CA GLY A 53 -17.74 -1.13 -3.20
C GLY A 53 -17.33 -1.75 -1.86
N ASN A 54 -16.38 -1.12 -1.17
CA ASN A 54 -15.94 -1.56 0.14
C ASN A 54 -16.75 -0.86 1.25
N VAL A 55 -17.68 -1.61 1.87
CA VAL A 55 -18.57 -1.11 2.94
C VAL A 55 -17.79 -0.45 4.08
N LEU A 56 -16.63 -1.00 4.45
CA LEU A 56 -15.76 -0.44 5.51
C LEU A 56 -15.12 0.89 5.11
N MET A 57 -14.84 1.08 3.82
CA MET A 57 -14.32 2.35 3.30
C MET A 57 -15.41 3.34 2.92
N SER A 58 -16.68 2.93 2.82
CA SER A 58 -17.76 3.80 2.32
C SER A 58 -17.89 5.14 3.06
N GLY A 59 -17.70 5.15 4.39
CA GLY A 59 -17.71 6.38 5.19
C GLY A 59 -16.41 7.19 5.15
N ILE A 60 -15.30 6.58 4.72
CA ILE A 60 -13.98 7.19 4.63
C ILE A 60 -13.75 7.77 3.23
N ALA A 61 -14.16 7.03 2.20
CA ALA A 61 -13.98 7.33 0.79
C ALA A 61 -14.66 8.64 0.37
N GLN A 62 -15.71 9.05 1.10
CA GLN A 62 -16.37 10.35 0.93
C GLN A 62 -15.47 11.54 1.28
N PHE A 63 -14.38 11.32 2.03
CA PHE A 63 -13.41 12.34 2.41
C PHE A 63 -12.05 12.03 1.77
N PRO A 64 -11.71 12.62 0.60
CA PRO A 64 -10.49 12.28 -0.14
C PRO A 64 -9.21 12.42 0.69
N PHE A 65 -9.14 13.42 1.58
CA PHE A 65 -8.00 13.61 2.47
C PHE A 65 -7.85 12.49 3.51
N LEU A 66 -8.95 12.03 4.11
CA LEU A 66 -8.93 10.93 5.07
C LEU A 66 -8.58 9.62 4.37
N HIS A 67 -9.11 9.41 3.16
CA HIS A 67 -8.77 8.25 2.34
C HIS A 67 -7.27 8.22 2.04
N LEU A 68 -6.69 9.35 1.62
CA LEU A 68 -5.25 9.47 1.35
C LEU A 68 -4.40 9.26 2.61
N LEU A 69 -4.85 9.77 3.77
CA LEU A 69 -4.14 9.58 5.04
C LEU A 69 -4.09 8.12 5.47
N ILE A 70 -5.22 7.41 5.39
CA ILE A 70 -5.28 5.98 5.74
C ILE A 70 -4.39 5.17 4.79
N LYS A 71 -4.45 5.46 3.49
CA LYS A 71 -3.56 4.87 2.49
C LYS A 71 -2.08 5.14 2.79
N GLY A 72 -1.74 6.37 3.19
CA GLY A 72 -0.37 6.72 3.59
C GLY A 72 0.11 5.88 4.77
N ILE A 73 -0.71 5.72 5.81
CA ILE A 73 -0.39 4.88 6.98
C ILE A 73 -0.21 3.42 6.56
N THR A 74 -1.13 2.88 5.76
CA THR A 74 -1.04 1.50 5.26
C THR A 74 0.22 1.29 4.43
N MET A 75 0.59 2.26 3.58
CA MET A 75 1.80 2.20 2.76
C MET A 75 3.08 2.19 3.61
N ILE A 76 3.15 3.05 4.63
CA ILE A 76 4.26 3.08 5.58
C ILE A 76 4.37 1.72 6.29
N ALA A 77 3.24 1.18 6.78
CA ALA A 77 3.21 -0.11 7.45
C ALA A 77 3.70 -1.25 6.54
N ILE A 78 3.19 -1.35 5.30
CA ILE A 78 3.63 -2.36 4.33
C ILE A 78 5.12 -2.22 4.05
N THR A 79 5.60 -0.98 3.83
CA THR A 79 7.02 -0.72 3.54
C THR A 79 7.92 -1.17 4.70
N LEU A 80 7.53 -0.89 5.95
CA LEU A 80 8.26 -1.31 7.13
C LEU A 80 8.26 -2.85 7.29
N ILE A 81 7.11 -3.50 7.10
CA ILE A 81 6.97 -4.97 7.19
C ILE A 81 7.83 -5.65 6.13
N VAL A 82 7.77 -5.16 4.89
CA VAL A 82 8.52 -5.70 3.75
C VAL A 82 10.02 -5.53 3.97
N ARG A 83 10.46 -4.35 4.43
CA ARG A 83 11.86 -4.12 4.79
C ARG A 83 12.31 -5.02 5.93
N TRP A 84 11.51 -5.12 6.98
CA TRP A 84 11.81 -5.98 8.12
C TRP A 84 11.96 -7.44 7.68
N ALA A 85 11.03 -7.94 6.86
CA ALA A 85 11.11 -9.28 6.30
C ALA A 85 12.42 -9.49 5.51
N ASP A 86 12.81 -8.53 4.68
CA ASP A 86 14.05 -8.55 3.91
C ASP A 86 15.32 -8.58 4.76
N THR A 87 15.27 -8.03 5.99
CA THR A 87 16.38 -8.15 6.96
C THR A 87 16.51 -9.53 7.59
N ILE A 88 15.45 -10.35 7.56
CA ILE A 88 15.47 -11.72 8.10
C ILE A 88 15.99 -12.67 7.03
N VAL A 89 15.39 -12.63 5.84
CA VAL A 89 15.80 -13.42 4.67
C VAL A 89 15.82 -12.51 3.46
N ARG A 90 17.00 -12.32 2.86
CA ARG A 90 17.17 -11.45 1.70
C ARG A 90 16.25 -11.89 0.56
N GLY A 91 15.46 -10.97 0.04
CA GLY A 91 14.49 -11.16 -1.03
C GLY A 91 13.08 -11.57 -0.56
N ILE A 92 12.90 -11.97 0.70
CA ILE A 92 11.60 -12.48 1.15
C ILE A 92 10.51 -11.40 1.19
N GLY A 93 10.90 -10.14 1.35
CA GLY A 93 9.98 -8.99 1.32
C GLY A 93 9.27 -8.82 -0.02
N LEU A 94 9.82 -9.37 -1.11
CA LEU A 94 9.21 -9.25 -2.45
C LEU A 94 7.88 -10.01 -2.56
N TYR A 95 7.71 -11.13 -1.85
CA TYR A 95 6.47 -11.92 -1.88
C TYR A 95 5.25 -11.16 -1.32
N PRO A 96 5.26 -10.66 -0.07
CA PRO A 96 4.15 -9.88 0.45
C PRO A 96 3.95 -8.56 -0.29
N LEU A 97 5.03 -7.94 -0.82
CA LEU A 97 4.92 -6.75 -1.65
C LEU A 97 4.20 -7.04 -2.97
N SER A 98 4.55 -8.14 -3.65
CA SER A 98 3.90 -8.56 -4.90
C SER A 98 2.42 -8.88 -4.68
N LEU A 99 2.09 -9.56 -3.58
CA LEU A 99 0.71 -9.83 -3.19
C LEU A 99 -0.08 -8.53 -2.99
N ALA A 100 0.49 -7.56 -2.26
CA ALA A 100 -0.14 -6.26 -2.07
C ALA A 100 -0.38 -5.55 -3.41
N ILE A 101 0.62 -5.51 -4.29
CA ILE A 101 0.50 -4.91 -5.64
C ILE A 101 -0.66 -5.54 -6.42
N ILE A 102 -0.78 -6.88 -6.42
CA ILE A 102 -1.87 -7.58 -7.12
C ILE A 102 -3.24 -7.19 -6.55
N VAL A 103 -3.39 -7.20 -5.23
CA VAL A 103 -4.66 -6.85 -4.56
C VAL A 103 -5.08 -5.42 -4.90
N TYR A 104 -4.15 -4.47 -4.83
CA TYR A 104 -4.47 -3.07 -5.14
C TYR A 104 -4.66 -2.81 -6.64
N ALA A 105 -3.99 -3.56 -7.51
CA ALA A 105 -4.24 -3.50 -8.95
C ALA A 105 -5.68 -3.94 -9.30
N ILE A 106 -6.19 -4.99 -8.63
CA ILE A 106 -7.58 -5.43 -8.79
C ILE A 106 -8.57 -4.35 -8.32
N ALA A 107 -8.30 -3.71 -7.17
CA ALA A 107 -9.14 -2.62 -6.67
C ALA A 107 -9.22 -1.44 -7.65
N VAL A 108 -8.06 -0.99 -8.16
CA VAL A 108 -7.99 0.05 -9.19
C VAL A 108 -8.74 -0.36 -10.46
N ALA A 109 -8.53 -1.59 -10.94
CA ALA A 109 -9.21 -2.07 -12.15
C ALA A 109 -10.73 -2.09 -11.98
N ASN A 110 -11.23 -2.50 -10.82
CA ASN A 110 -12.66 -2.47 -10.51
C ASN A 110 -13.20 -1.02 -10.54
N ASN A 111 -12.51 -0.08 -9.88
CA ASN A 111 -12.93 1.31 -9.84
C ASN A 111 -12.89 1.98 -11.22
N VAL A 112 -11.89 1.65 -12.05
CA VAL A 112 -11.84 2.08 -13.46
C VAL A 112 -13.00 1.51 -14.26
N GLY A 113 -13.32 0.22 -14.08
CA GLY A 113 -14.46 -0.42 -14.75
C GLY A 113 -15.79 0.26 -14.42
N VAL A 114 -16.04 0.54 -13.14
CA VAL A 114 -17.23 1.29 -12.71
C VAL A 114 -17.24 2.70 -13.31
N LEU A 115 -16.10 3.39 -13.33
CA LEU A 115 -15.99 4.72 -13.91
C LEU A 115 -16.30 4.77 -15.41
N LEU A 116 -15.87 3.74 -16.15
CA LEU A 116 -16.21 3.59 -17.58
C LEU A 116 -17.72 3.39 -17.77
N LEU A 117 -18.37 2.60 -16.91
CA LEU A 117 -19.81 2.38 -16.94
C LEU A 117 -20.63 3.61 -16.56
N LEU A 118 -20.12 4.47 -15.68
CA LEU A 118 -20.79 5.71 -15.27
C LEU A 118 -20.60 6.86 -16.28
N ARG A 119 -19.58 6.79 -17.14
CA ARG A 119 -19.29 7.81 -18.16
C ARG A 119 -19.85 7.48 -19.55
N GLY A 120 -20.10 6.21 -19.84
CA GLY A 120 -20.74 5.74 -21.08
C GLY A 120 -22.25 5.83 -20.99
#